data_AF-A0A0C4F4Q5-F1
#
_entry.id   AF-A0A0C4F4Q5-F1
#
_cell.length_a   1.000
_cell.length_b   1.000
_cell.length_c   1.000
_cell.angle_alpha   90.00
_cell.angle_beta   90.00
_cell.angle_gamma   90.00
#
_symmetry.space_group_name_H-M   'P 1'
#
loop_
_entity.id
_entity.type
_entity.pdbx_description
1 polymer ?
#
loop_
_entity_poly.entity_id
_entity_poly.type
_entity_poly.pdbx_seq_one_letter_code
_entity_poly.pdbx_strand_id
1 'polypeptide(L)'
;MFWDKSSTSSTVERQPKNPSSTDEEAKEQGTEGRQQRTKEVEEKIAREVQFQRVNSQISGNEPLSCMKSFDKLLGCYSVSNQIKSIYRFGNLDYELCNHSFRDLKFCLNLKYNFDNSDPNNDQQSFQWNLRKAEKVFEAPNSQDVWEARAIVPLNPTLPK
;
A
#
# COMPACT_ATOMS: atom_id res chain seq x y z
N MET A 1 63.06 -21.81 8.21
CA MET A 1 63.55 -21.34 6.90
C MET A 1 62.72 -20.10 6.56
N PHE A 2 63.05 -18.92 7.10
CA PHE A 2 64.11 -17.97 6.72
C PHE A 2 63.90 -17.33 5.32
N TRP A 3 63.46 -16.05 5.34
CA TRP A 3 63.80 -14.91 4.46
C TRP A 3 63.09 -14.84 3.08
N ASP A 4 62.67 -13.69 2.52
CA ASP A 4 62.98 -12.30 2.88
C ASP A 4 62.00 -11.25 2.30
N LYS A 5 62.12 -10.03 2.86
CA LYS A 5 61.51 -8.77 2.45
C LYS A 5 62.01 -8.26 1.09
N SER A 6 61.13 -7.55 0.38
CA SER A 6 61.55 -6.34 -0.34
C SER A 6 60.41 -5.33 -0.43
N SER A 7 60.61 -4.22 0.27
CA SER A 7 59.83 -2.99 0.22
C SER A 7 60.06 -2.27 -1.10
N THR A 8 58.99 -1.85 -1.78
CA THR A 8 59.05 -0.71 -2.70
C THR A 8 57.89 0.22 -2.41
N SER A 9 58.27 1.36 -1.83
CA SER A 9 57.47 2.56 -1.66
C SER A 9 57.07 3.10 -3.02
N SER A 10 55.78 3.34 -3.24
CA SER A 10 55.30 4.33 -4.19
C SER A 10 54.08 5.01 -3.58
N THR A 11 54.34 6.01 -2.75
CA THR A 11 53.35 6.99 -2.31
C THR A 11 52.93 7.79 -3.54
N VAL A 12 51.86 7.36 -4.21
CA VAL A 12 51.15 8.22 -5.16
C VAL A 12 50.23 9.10 -4.33
N GLU A 13 50.71 10.32 -4.08
CA GLU A 13 49.92 11.45 -3.63
C GLU A 13 48.68 11.59 -4.54
N ARG A 14 47.51 11.15 -4.07
CA ARG A 14 46.24 11.53 -4.68
C ARG A 14 45.89 12.90 -4.15
N GLN A 15 46.03 13.90 -5.01
CA GLN A 15 45.45 15.21 -4.77
C GLN A 15 43.94 15.10 -4.49
N PRO A 16 43.38 15.96 -3.62
CA PRO A 16 41.95 16.08 -3.49
C PRO A 16 41.37 16.61 -4.81
N LYS A 17 40.58 15.78 -5.49
CA LYS A 17 39.68 16.25 -6.54
C LYS A 17 38.68 17.21 -5.89
N ASN A 18 38.77 18.47 -6.26
CA ASN A 18 37.69 19.45 -6.03
C ASN A 18 36.35 18.84 -6.50
N PRO A 19 35.28 18.93 -5.69
CA PRO A 19 33.96 18.49 -6.12
C PRO A 19 33.51 19.38 -7.27
N SER A 20 33.48 18.78 -8.45
CA SER A 20 32.84 19.28 -9.66
C SER A 20 31.34 19.43 -9.36
N SER A 21 30.79 20.60 -9.65
CA SER A 21 29.41 21.06 -9.42
C SER A 21 28.34 20.33 -10.25
N THR A 22 28.55 19.07 -10.60
CA THR A 22 27.64 18.23 -11.41
C THR A 22 26.92 17.16 -10.59
N ASP A 23 27.32 16.97 -9.33
CA ASP A 23 26.67 15.99 -8.42
C ASP A 23 25.48 16.57 -7.63
N GLU A 24 25.27 17.90 -7.63
CA GLU A 24 24.14 18.53 -6.93
C GLU A 24 22.84 18.55 -7.76
N GLU A 25 22.91 18.82 -9.07
CA GLU A 25 21.71 18.82 -9.95
C GLU A 25 21.07 17.43 -10.10
N ALA A 26 21.87 16.35 -10.10
CA ALA A 26 21.35 14.99 -10.15
C ALA A 26 20.67 14.56 -8.83
N LYS A 27 21.04 15.20 -7.72
CA LYS A 27 20.49 14.92 -6.39
C LYS A 27 19.16 15.66 -6.17
N GLU A 28 19.07 16.90 -6.66
CA GLU A 28 17.84 17.71 -6.59
C GLU A 28 16.73 17.14 -7.49
N GLN A 29 17.05 16.73 -8.73
CA GLN A 29 16.07 16.10 -9.64
C GLN A 29 15.53 14.75 -9.12
N GLY A 30 16.37 13.98 -8.41
CA GLY A 30 15.96 12.73 -7.78
C GLY A 30 15.05 12.91 -6.56
N THR A 31 15.25 13.97 -5.78
CA THR A 31 14.40 14.29 -4.63
C THR A 31 13.05 14.87 -5.02
N GLU A 32 12.98 15.72 -6.05
CA GLU A 32 11.71 16.29 -6.51
C GLU A 32 10.77 15.22 -7.08
N GLY A 33 11.28 14.32 -7.92
CA GLY A 33 10.48 13.21 -8.46
C GLY A 33 10.00 12.23 -7.38
N ARG A 34 10.80 12.01 -6.32
CA ARG A 34 10.39 11.19 -5.17
C ARG A 34 9.32 11.89 -4.33
N GLN A 35 9.44 13.20 -4.11
CA GLN A 35 8.45 13.99 -3.37
C GLN A 35 7.11 14.10 -4.13
N GLN A 36 7.13 14.20 -5.45
CA GLN A 36 5.90 14.19 -6.26
C GLN A 36 5.18 12.85 -6.17
N ARG A 37 5.92 11.74 -6.25
CA ARG A 37 5.34 10.39 -6.13
C ARG A 37 4.71 10.16 -4.75
N THR A 38 5.32 10.62 -3.66
CA THR A 38 4.73 10.48 -2.32
C THR A 38 3.46 11.29 -2.17
N LYS A 39 3.42 12.53 -2.70
CA LYS A 39 2.21 13.36 -2.71
C LYS A 39 1.07 12.71 -3.49
N GLU A 40 1.36 12.15 -4.66
CA GLU A 40 0.37 11.44 -5.47
C GLU A 40 -0.23 10.23 -4.71
N VAL A 41 0.62 9.44 -4.04
CA VAL A 41 0.17 8.29 -3.23
C VAL A 41 -0.69 8.74 -2.05
N GLU A 42 -0.31 9.82 -1.36
CA GLU A 42 -1.10 10.41 -0.27
C GLU A 42 -2.49 10.87 -0.75
N GLU A 43 -2.56 11.51 -1.93
CA GLU A 43 -3.83 11.92 -2.54
C GLU A 43 -4.71 10.71 -2.92
N LYS A 44 -4.10 9.64 -3.46
CA LYS A 44 -4.80 8.38 -3.76
C LYS A 44 -5.36 7.72 -2.49
N ILE A 45 -4.57 7.68 -1.41
CA ILE A 45 -5.00 7.19 -0.10
C ILE A 45 -6.18 8.02 0.42
N ALA A 46 -6.08 9.36 0.38
CA ALA A 46 -7.13 10.25 0.85
C ALA A 46 -8.45 10.04 0.06
N ARG A 47 -8.36 9.86 -1.25
CA ARG A 47 -9.52 9.55 -2.11
C ARG A 47 -10.17 8.22 -1.73
N GLU A 48 -9.37 7.18 -1.51
CA GLU A 48 -9.87 5.85 -1.13
C GLU A 48 -10.54 5.86 0.25
N VAL A 49 -9.95 6.55 1.23
CA VAL A 49 -10.54 6.71 2.57
C VAL A 49 -11.88 7.43 2.50
N GLN A 50 -11.97 8.48 1.67
CA GLN A 50 -13.22 9.19 1.45
C GLN A 50 -14.27 8.30 0.78
N PHE A 51 -13.87 7.51 -0.22
CA PHE A 51 -14.76 6.55 -0.90
C PHE A 51 -15.29 5.49 0.08
N GLN A 52 -14.43 4.94 0.94
CA GLN A 52 -14.84 3.99 1.97
C GLN A 52 -15.81 4.61 2.98
N ARG A 53 -15.60 5.88 3.36
CA ARG A 53 -16.50 6.60 4.29
C ARG A 53 -17.89 6.81 3.69
N VAL A 54 -17.98 7.19 2.42
CA VAL A 54 -19.27 7.38 1.75
C VAL A 54 -19.98 6.04 1.56
N ASN A 55 -19.23 4.98 1.22
CA ASN A 55 -19.81 3.65 1.02
C ASN A 55 -20.20 2.94 2.32
N SER A 56 -19.52 3.21 3.44
CA SER A 56 -19.90 2.65 4.74
C SER A 56 -21.21 3.26 5.25
N GLN A 57 -21.49 4.53 4.92
CA GLN A 57 -22.75 5.19 5.28
C GLN A 57 -23.98 4.55 4.63
N ILE A 58 -23.83 3.92 3.45
CA ILE A 58 -24.90 3.16 2.78
C ILE A 58 -25.29 1.89 3.56
N SER A 59 -24.42 1.42 4.48
CA SER A 59 -24.65 0.23 5.32
C SER A 59 -25.28 0.53 6.69
N GLY A 60 -25.53 1.81 7.02
CA GLY A 60 -25.91 2.22 8.37
C GLY A 60 -24.72 2.13 9.33
N ASN A 61 -24.11 3.29 9.60
CA ASN A 61 -23.17 3.63 10.70
C ASN A 61 -22.09 2.64 11.19
N GLU A 62 -21.88 1.46 10.62
CA GLU A 62 -20.85 0.52 11.06
C GLU A 62 -19.69 0.54 10.06
N PRO A 63 -18.53 1.10 10.42
CA PRO A 63 -17.41 1.29 9.50
C PRO A 63 -16.80 -0.02 8.98
N LEU A 64 -17.21 -1.17 9.49
CA LEU A 64 -17.13 -2.48 8.83
C LEU A 64 -18.33 -3.31 9.32
N SER A 65 -19.25 -3.72 8.44
CA SER A 65 -20.26 -4.70 8.86
C SER A 65 -19.56 -6.00 9.27
N CYS A 66 -19.65 -6.40 10.54
CA CYS A 66 -18.99 -7.61 11.03
C CYS A 66 -19.41 -8.87 10.25
N MET A 67 -20.65 -8.88 9.77
CA MET A 67 -21.17 -9.98 8.95
C MET A 67 -20.43 -10.08 7.61
N LYS A 68 -20.19 -8.95 6.95
CA LYS A 68 -19.43 -8.92 5.69
C LYS A 68 -17.98 -9.40 5.87
N SER A 69 -17.35 -9.02 6.99
CA SER A 69 -16.01 -9.49 7.34
C SER A 69 -15.99 -11.00 7.63
N PHE A 70 -17.04 -11.53 8.27
CA PHE A 70 -17.22 -12.95 8.51
C PHE A 70 -17.43 -13.75 7.22
N ASP A 71 -18.29 -13.29 6.33
CA ASP A 71 -18.53 -13.93 5.03
C ASP A 71 -17.25 -14.01 4.20
N LYS A 72 -16.42 -12.96 4.25
CA LYS A 72 -15.11 -12.94 3.59
C LYS A 72 -14.15 -13.97 4.18
N LEU A 73 -14.15 -14.13 5.50
CA LEU A 73 -13.34 -15.13 6.19
C LEU A 73 -13.75 -16.56 5.79
N LEU A 74 -15.06 -16.84 5.82
CA LEU A 74 -15.59 -18.14 5.39
C LEU A 74 -15.31 -18.42 3.92
N GLY A 75 -15.46 -17.41 3.06
CA GLY A 75 -15.13 -17.51 1.64
C GLY A 75 -13.66 -17.85 1.41
N CYS A 76 -12.75 -17.31 2.22
CA CYS A 76 -11.33 -17.63 2.12
C CYS A 76 -11.01 -19.05 2.62
N TYR A 77 -11.61 -19.48 3.74
CA TYR A 77 -11.48 -20.86 4.23
C TYR A 77 -12.25 -21.90 3.40
N SER A 78 -13.03 -21.49 2.41
CA SER A 78 -13.72 -22.43 1.53
C SER A 78 -12.72 -23.39 0.87
N VAL A 79 -13.03 -24.69 0.93
CA VAL A 79 -12.22 -25.78 0.35
C VAL A 79 -11.93 -25.52 -1.12
N SER A 80 -12.89 -24.94 -1.86
CA SER A 80 -12.73 -24.60 -3.28
C SER A 80 -11.59 -23.61 -3.54
N ASN A 81 -11.45 -22.59 -2.69
CA ASN A 81 -10.39 -21.60 -2.80
C ASN A 81 -9.04 -22.17 -2.37
N GLN A 82 -9.01 -23.00 -1.31
CA GLN A 82 -7.80 -23.67 -0.87
C GLN A 82 -7.22 -24.61 -1.94
N ILE A 83 -8.08 -25.37 -2.64
CA ILE A 83 -7.64 -26.23 -3.76
C ILE A 83 -7.08 -25.39 -4.91
N LYS A 84 -7.76 -24.30 -5.27
CA LYS A 84 -7.29 -23.40 -6.35
C LYS A 84 -5.95 -22.74 -6.02
N SER A 85 -5.76 -22.33 -4.77
CA SER A 85 -4.51 -21.79 -4.24
C SER A 85 -3.37 -22.79 -4.38
N ILE A 86 -3.58 -24.03 -3.91
CA ILE A 86 -2.59 -25.10 -4.03
C ILE A 86 -2.26 -25.36 -5.51
N TYR A 87 -3.26 -25.45 -6.37
CA TYR A 87 -3.06 -25.69 -7.80
C TYR A 87 -2.24 -24.58 -8.48
N ARG A 88 -2.48 -23.31 -8.13
CA ARG A 88 -1.83 -22.17 -8.80
C ARG A 88 -0.48 -21.80 -8.21
N PHE A 89 -0.36 -21.81 -6.88
CA PHE A 89 0.80 -21.28 -6.16
C PHE A 89 1.59 -22.35 -5.41
N GLY A 90 1.12 -23.60 -5.40
CA GLY A 90 1.77 -24.72 -4.70
C GLY A 90 1.69 -24.65 -3.18
N ASN A 91 1.01 -23.64 -2.63
CA ASN A 91 0.88 -23.38 -1.21
C ASN A 91 -0.57 -23.04 -0.86
N LEU A 92 -0.89 -23.13 0.43
CA LEU A 92 -2.16 -22.67 0.98
C LEU A 92 -2.09 -21.16 1.24
N ASP A 93 -3.09 -20.42 0.76
CA ASP A 93 -3.23 -18.96 0.92
C ASP A 93 -3.61 -18.55 2.36
N TYR A 94 -2.81 -18.96 3.34
CA TYR A 94 -3.03 -18.64 4.76
C TYR A 94 -2.94 -17.14 5.05
N GLU A 95 -2.07 -16.41 4.35
CA GLU A 95 -1.88 -14.97 4.53
C GLU A 95 -3.13 -14.16 4.15
N LEU A 96 -3.79 -14.55 3.05
CA LEU A 96 -5.02 -13.91 2.60
C LEU A 96 -6.16 -14.14 3.59
N CYS A 97 -6.20 -15.34 4.19
CA CYS A 97 -7.16 -15.70 5.20
C CYS A 97 -6.92 -14.97 6.53
N ASN A 98 -5.65 -14.84 6.93
CA ASN A 98 -5.24 -14.12 8.13
C ASN A 98 -5.66 -12.64 8.07
N HIS A 99 -5.56 -11.99 6.90
CA HIS A 99 -6.03 -10.63 6.73
C HIS A 99 -7.55 -10.50 6.97
N SER A 100 -8.34 -11.43 6.41
CA SER A 100 -9.80 -11.47 6.62
C SER A 100 -10.17 -11.79 8.07
N PHE A 101 -9.36 -12.59 8.76
CA PHE A 101 -9.54 -12.89 10.18
C PHE A 101 -9.26 -11.66 11.06
N ARG A 102 -8.22 -10.88 10.75
CA ARG A 102 -7.91 -9.62 11.44
C ARG A 102 -9.05 -8.60 11.29
N ASP A 103 -9.68 -8.55 10.12
CA ASP A 103 -10.85 -7.70 9.87
C ASP A 103 -12.04 -8.07 10.76
N LEU A 104 -12.34 -9.37 10.85
CA LEU A 104 -13.40 -9.86 11.71
C LEU A 104 -13.09 -9.59 13.19
N LYS A 105 -11.87 -9.88 13.63
CA LYS A 105 -11.43 -9.63 15.01
C LYS A 105 -11.51 -8.15 15.37
N PHE A 106 -11.08 -7.26 14.48
CA PHE A 106 -11.19 -5.82 14.68
C PHE A 106 -12.64 -5.39 14.83
N CYS A 107 -13.54 -5.87 13.96
CA CYS A 107 -14.95 -5.56 14.04
C CYS A 107 -15.60 -6.04 15.35
N LEU A 108 -15.33 -7.28 15.74
CA LEU A 108 -15.83 -7.81 17.01
C LEU A 108 -15.30 -7.00 18.20
N ASN A 109 -14.00 -6.69 18.23
CA ASN A 109 -13.44 -5.83 19.28
C ASN A 109 -14.10 -4.46 19.33
N LEU A 110 -14.39 -3.87 18.17
CA LEU A 110 -15.06 -2.58 18.09
C LEU A 110 -16.48 -2.65 18.69
N LYS A 111 -17.23 -3.69 18.32
CA LYS A 111 -18.60 -3.95 18.79
C LYS A 111 -18.70 -4.30 20.28
N TYR A 112 -17.74 -5.05 20.83
CA TYR A 112 -17.77 -5.48 22.23
C TYR A 112 -17.24 -4.42 23.20
N ASN A 113 -16.26 -3.61 22.79
CA ASN A 113 -15.60 -2.66 23.70
C ASN A 113 -16.17 -1.23 23.61
N PHE A 114 -16.83 -0.86 22.52
CA PHE A 114 -17.32 0.50 22.31
C PHE A 114 -18.82 0.47 22.04
N ASP A 115 -19.55 1.26 22.81
CA ASP A 115 -20.97 1.50 22.56
C ASP A 115 -21.08 2.31 21.25
N ASN A 116 -22.13 2.07 20.45
CA ASN A 116 -22.27 2.66 19.10
C ASN A 116 -22.42 4.20 19.12
N SER A 117 -22.48 4.81 20.29
CA SER A 117 -22.61 6.24 20.55
C SER A 117 -21.28 6.91 20.91
N ASP A 118 -20.19 6.16 21.10
CA ASP A 118 -18.91 6.71 21.53
C ASP A 118 -18.11 7.30 20.34
N PRO A 119 -17.77 8.60 20.33
CA PRO A 119 -16.94 9.21 19.29
C PRO A 119 -15.54 8.57 19.13
N ASN A 120 -15.06 7.81 20.11
CA ASN A 120 -13.79 7.08 20.01
C ASN A 120 -13.85 5.92 18.99
N ASN A 121 -15.04 5.38 18.72
CA ASN A 121 -15.25 4.30 17.76
C ASN A 121 -14.97 4.76 16.32
N ASP A 122 -15.45 5.96 15.98
CA ASP A 122 -15.22 6.60 14.67
C ASP A 122 -13.74 6.83 14.39
N GLN A 123 -12.95 7.19 15.42
CA GLN A 123 -11.51 7.39 15.26
C GLN A 123 -10.74 6.09 15.03
N GLN A 124 -11.05 5.02 15.78
CA GLN A 124 -10.36 3.74 15.62
C GLN A 124 -10.64 3.09 14.28
N SER A 125 -11.90 3.16 13.84
CA SER A 125 -12.30 2.64 12.54
C SER A 125 -11.69 3.42 11.38
N PHE A 126 -11.61 4.75 11.50
CA PHE A 126 -10.90 5.60 10.55
C PHE A 126 -9.41 5.22 10.46
N GLN A 127 -8.72 5.05 11.59
CA GLN A 127 -7.33 4.61 11.61
C GLN A 127 -7.15 3.21 10.99
N TRP A 128 -8.11 2.29 11.21
CA TRP A 128 -8.07 0.97 10.58
C TRP A 128 -8.20 1.05 9.06
N ASN A 129 -9.12 1.87 8.56
CA ASN A 129 -9.32 2.09 7.13
C ASN A 129 -8.10 2.77 6.48
N LEU A 130 -7.46 3.71 7.18
CA LEU A 130 -6.20 4.30 6.73
C LEU A 130 -5.10 3.26 6.53
N ARG A 131 -4.85 2.42 7.55
CA ARG A 131 -3.83 1.35 7.44
C ARG A 131 -4.12 0.39 6.29
N LYS A 132 -5.40 0.12 6.01
CA LYS A 132 -5.80 -0.68 4.86
C LYS A 132 -5.52 0.01 3.53
N ALA A 133 -5.89 1.28 3.42
CA ALA A 133 -5.64 2.07 2.21
C ALA A 133 -4.14 2.14 1.93
N GLU A 134 -3.32 2.45 2.94
CA GLU A 134 -1.85 2.44 2.84
C GLU A 134 -1.32 1.12 2.29
N LYS A 135 -1.79 -0.01 2.83
CA LYS A 135 -1.36 -1.34 2.37
C LYS A 135 -1.77 -1.65 0.93
N VAL A 136 -2.90 -1.13 0.47
CA VAL A 136 -3.38 -1.32 -0.93
C VAL A 136 -2.48 -0.59 -1.92
N PHE A 137 -1.94 0.58 -1.54
CA PHE A 137 -1.07 1.38 -2.40
C PHE A 137 0.43 1.15 -2.17
N GLU A 138 0.81 0.22 -1.28
CA GLU A 138 2.21 -0.20 -1.07
C GLU A 138 2.79 -0.90 -2.31
N ALA A 139 1.94 -1.62 -3.06
CA ALA A 139 2.31 -2.32 -4.28
C ALA A 139 1.46 -1.81 -5.47
N PRO A 140 1.93 -2.00 -6.72
CA PRO A 140 1.15 -1.64 -7.91
C PRO A 140 -0.22 -2.32 -7.87
N ASN A 141 -1.29 -1.53 -7.96
CA ASN A 141 -2.65 -2.04 -7.88
C ASN A 141 -3.25 -2.15 -9.29
N SER A 142 -4.23 -3.03 -9.44
CA SER A 142 -5.09 -3.12 -10.62
C SER A 142 -5.73 -1.77 -11.01
N GLN A 143 -5.97 -0.87 -10.05
CA GLN A 143 -6.49 0.48 -10.31
C GLN A 143 -5.53 1.29 -11.20
N ASP A 144 -4.21 1.17 -11.00
CA ASP A 144 -3.22 1.89 -11.80
C ASP A 144 -3.24 1.44 -13.26
N VAL A 145 -3.55 0.15 -13.50
CA VAL A 145 -3.72 -0.41 -14.85
C VAL A 145 -4.95 0.19 -15.55
N TRP A 146 -6.03 0.42 -14.81
CA TRP A 146 -7.25 1.04 -15.35
C TRP A 146 -7.04 2.52 -15.67
N GLU A 147 -6.34 3.24 -14.80
CA GLU A 147 -5.95 4.64 -15.04
C GLU A 147 -5.06 4.77 -16.28
N ALA A 148 -4.08 3.86 -16.44
CA ALA A 148 -3.22 3.84 -17.62
C ALA A 148 -3.96 3.51 -18.94
N ARG A 149 -5.08 2.79 -18.85
CA ARG A 149 -5.93 2.41 -20.00
C ARG A 149 -7.03 3.40 -20.29
N ALA A 150 -7.22 4.45 -19.49
CA ALA A 150 -8.34 5.37 -19.62
C ALA A 150 -8.35 6.00 -21.02
N ILE A 151 -9.27 5.53 -21.88
CA ILE A 151 -9.51 6.11 -23.19
C ILE A 151 -10.20 7.45 -22.93
N VAL A 152 -9.56 8.55 -23.33
CA VAL A 152 -10.20 9.86 -23.30
C VAL A 152 -11.40 9.79 -24.26
N PRO A 153 -12.64 9.97 -23.78
CA PRO A 153 -13.78 9.98 -24.68
C PRO A 153 -13.59 11.15 -25.65
N LEU A 154 -13.53 10.85 -26.95
CA LEU A 154 -13.60 11.87 -27.99
C LEU A 154 -14.94 12.58 -27.81
N ASN A 155 -14.91 13.86 -27.39
CA ASN A 155 -16.11 14.69 -27.38
C ASN A 155 -16.65 14.72 -28.82
N PRO A 156 -17.85 14.18 -29.12
CA PRO A 156 -18.47 14.41 -30.41
C PRO A 156 -18.90 15.88 -30.40
N THR A 157 -18.06 16.74 -30.99
CA THR A 157 -18.47 18.11 -31.31
C THR A 157 -19.65 18.00 -32.27
N LEU A 158 -20.86 18.21 -31.75
CA LEU A 158 -22.08 18.41 -32.52
C LEU A 158 -21.85 19.58 -33.50
N PRO A 159 -21.91 19.36 -34.83
CA PRO A 159 -21.98 20.47 -35.76
C PRO A 159 -23.31 21.20 -35.56
N LYS A 160 -23.22 22.53 -35.51
CA LYS A 160 -24.33 23.48 -35.35
C LYS A 160 -25.30 23.47 -36.52
#